data_AF-A0A928J738-F1
#
_entry.id   AF-A0A928J738-F1
#
_cell.length_a   1.000
_cell.length_b   1.000
_cell.length_c   1.000
_cell.angle_alpha   90.00
_cell.angle_beta   90.00
_cell.angle_gamma   90.00
#
_symmetry.space_group_name_H-M   'P 1'
#
loop_
_entity.id
_entity.type
_entity.pdbx_description
1 polymer ?
#
loop_
_entity_poly.entity_id
_entity_poly.type
_entity_poly.pdbx_seq_one_letter_code
_entity_poly.pdbx_strand_id
1 'polypeptide(L)'
;MHQALYRKWRPQTFDDVCGQDHITSILKYETENNKFSHAYLFCGSRGTGKTTCAKILAKALNCENPVNGSPCNECASCRTIDSGATTDVLEMDAASNNGVDNIRDIRD
;
A
#
# COMPACT_ATOMS: atom_id res chain seq x y z
N MET A 1 -18.85 -14.86 9.38
CA MET A 1 -19.03 -13.59 8.63
C MET A 1 -18.45 -13.79 7.22
N HIS A 2 -19.23 -13.62 6.16
CA HIS A 2 -18.81 -13.90 4.79
C HIS A 2 -18.04 -12.69 4.22
N GLN A 3 -16.74 -12.85 3.94
CA GLN A 3 -15.91 -11.80 3.34
C GLN A 3 -15.95 -11.90 1.82
N ALA A 4 -16.09 -10.76 1.12
CA ALA A 4 -16.03 -10.73 -0.34
C ALA A 4 -14.66 -11.23 -0.85
N LEU A 5 -14.66 -12.04 -1.92
CA LEU A 5 -13.46 -12.70 -2.43
C LEU A 5 -12.34 -11.72 -2.75
N TYR A 6 -12.65 -10.58 -3.38
CA TYR A 6 -11.64 -9.57 -3.73
C TYR A 6 -10.98 -8.91 -2.51
N ARG A 7 -11.62 -8.95 -1.33
CA ARG A 7 -11.00 -8.51 -0.07
C ARG A 7 -10.17 -9.63 0.55
N LYS A 8 -10.67 -10.86 0.50
CA LYS A 8 -9.98 -12.05 1.03
C LYS A 8 -8.67 -12.33 0.28
N TRP A 9 -8.68 -12.15 -1.04
CA TRP A 9 -7.56 -12.44 -1.93
C TRP A 9 -6.85 -11.19 -2.44
N ARG A 10 -6.95 -10.08 -1.69
CA ARG A 10 -6.20 -8.88 -2.04
C ARG A 10 -4.70 -9.17 -1.85
N PRO A 11 -3.85 -8.97 -2.87
CA PRO A 11 -2.40 -9.19 -2.77
C PRO A 11 -1.79 -8.53 -1.53
N GLN A 12 -0.91 -9.26 -0.84
CA GLN A 12 -0.24 -8.81 0.39
C GLN A 12 1.24 -8.50 0.17
N THR A 13 1.82 -9.11 -0.87
CA THR A 13 3.20 -8.84 -1.32
C THR A 13 3.20 -8.41 -2.79
N PHE A 14 4.34 -7.87 -3.25
CA PHE A 14 4.48 -7.49 -4.66
C PHE A 14 4.42 -8.69 -5.61
N ASP A 15 4.81 -9.89 -5.16
CA ASP A 15 4.78 -11.12 -5.94
C ASP A 15 3.36 -11.67 -6.13
N ASP A 16 2.41 -11.29 -5.26
CA ASP A 16 1.01 -11.67 -5.36
C ASP A 16 0.23 -10.83 -6.41
N VAL A 17 0.84 -9.76 -6.93
CA VAL A 17 0.18 -8.85 -7.88
C VAL A 17 0.30 -9.40 -9.30
N CYS A 18 -0.83 -9.78 -9.88
CA CYS A 18 -0.86 -10.37 -11.21
C CYS A 18 -0.73 -9.33 -12.34
N GLY A 19 0.17 -9.58 -13.30
CA GLY A 19 0.25 -8.88 -14.58
C GLY A 19 0.90 -7.49 -14.55
N GLN A 20 1.57 -7.15 -13.45
CA GLN A 20 2.23 -5.84 -13.26
C GLN A 20 3.74 -5.98 -12.96
N ASP A 21 4.38 -7.04 -13.48
CA ASP A 21 5.76 -7.44 -13.16
C ASP A 21 6.78 -6.30 -13.34
N HIS A 22 6.59 -5.46 -14.36
CA HIS A 22 7.46 -4.31 -14.60
C HIS A 22 7.38 -3.28 -13.47
N ILE A 23 6.20 -3.05 -12.91
CA ILE A 23 5.99 -2.08 -11.83
C ILE A 23 6.43 -2.68 -10.49
N THR A 24 6.04 -3.91 -10.21
CA THR A 24 6.33 -4.58 -8.94
C THR A 24 7.83 -4.83 -8.77
N SER A 25 8.56 -5.16 -9.84
CA SER A 25 10.02 -5.31 -9.79
C SER A 25 10.74 -4.01 -9.43
N ILE A 26 10.30 -2.86 -9.97
CA ILE A 26 10.86 -1.55 -9.62
C ILE A 26 10.60 -1.23 -8.16
N LEU A 27 9.36 -1.41 -7.68
CA LEU A 27 9.00 -1.14 -6.29
C LEU A 27 9.75 -2.05 -5.30
N LYS A 28 9.92 -3.33 -5.64
CA LYS A 28 10.76 -4.26 -4.86
C LYS A 28 12.20 -3.76 -4.80
N TYR A 29 12.78 -3.41 -5.94
CA TYR A 29 14.15 -2.92 -6.01
C TYR A 29 14.35 -1.62 -5.21
N GLU A 30 13.44 -0.66 -5.33
CA GLU A 30 13.47 0.58 -4.55
C GLU A 30 13.40 0.30 -3.05
N THR A 31 12.53 -0.64 -2.66
CA THR A 31 12.37 -1.05 -1.26
C THR A 31 13.62 -1.73 -0.72
N GLU A 32 14.21 -2.68 -1.45
CA GLU A 32 15.45 -3.37 -1.05
C GLU A 32 16.63 -2.42 -0.89
N ASN A 33 16.70 -1.39 -1.75
CA ASN A 33 17.81 -0.46 -1.78
C ASN A 33 17.55 0.82 -0.98
N ASN A 34 16.41 0.91 -0.28
CA ASN A 34 15.99 2.11 0.46
C ASN A 34 16.02 3.39 -0.41
N LYS A 35 15.59 3.27 -1.67
CA LYS A 35 15.57 4.35 -2.68
C LYS A 35 14.15 4.83 -2.93
N PHE A 36 13.53 5.40 -1.91
CA PHE A 36 12.15 5.85 -1.99
C PHE A 36 12.02 7.28 -2.53
N SER A 37 11.01 7.50 -3.38
CA SER A 37 10.55 8.84 -3.73
C SER A 37 9.65 9.40 -2.62
N HIS A 38 9.59 10.71 -2.50
CA HIS A 38 8.66 11.41 -1.59
C HIS A 38 7.21 11.34 -2.08
N ALA A 39 6.98 11.02 -3.36
CA ALA A 39 5.66 10.92 -3.95
C ALA A 39 5.62 9.85 -5.05
N TYR A 40 4.53 9.07 -5.05
CA TYR A 40 4.22 8.05 -6.05
C TYR A 40 2.83 8.29 -6.62
N LEU A 41 2.72 8.34 -7.96
CA LEU A 41 1.45 8.44 -8.66
C LEU A 41 1.16 7.12 -9.39
N PHE A 42 0.19 6.35 -8.87
CA PHE A 42 -0.26 5.12 -9.51
C PHE A 42 -1.40 5.44 -10.50
N CYS A 43 -1.18 5.21 -11.79
CA CYS A 43 -2.15 5.46 -12.86
C CYS A 43 -2.69 4.17 -13.49
N GLY A 44 -3.92 4.22 -14.03
CA GLY A 44 -4.54 3.08 -14.71
C GLY A 44 -6.03 2.93 -14.43
N SER A 45 -6.70 2.03 -15.16
CA SER A 45 -8.15 1.77 -15.04
C SER A 45 -8.53 1.16 -13.69
N ARG A 46 -9.82 1.23 -13.32
CA ARG A 46 -10.31 0.65 -12.05
C ARG A 46 -10.01 -0.86 -12.01
N GLY A 47 -9.50 -1.34 -10.88
CA GLY A 47 -9.22 -2.76 -10.67
C GLY A 47 -7.81 -3.23 -11.05
N THR A 48 -6.95 -2.37 -11.60
CA THR A 48 -5.56 -2.73 -12.00
C THR A 48 -4.55 -2.80 -10.85
N GLY A 49 -5.00 -2.86 -9.60
CA GLY A 49 -4.10 -3.01 -8.45
C GLY A 49 -3.45 -1.72 -7.90
N LYS A 50 -3.79 -0.52 -8.41
CA LYS A 50 -3.20 0.77 -7.94
C LYS A 50 -3.16 0.92 -6.42
N THR A 51 -4.32 0.90 -5.76
CA THR A 51 -4.43 1.01 -4.30
C THR A 51 -3.79 -0.18 -3.59
N THR A 52 -3.72 -1.34 -4.24
CA THR A 52 -3.05 -2.51 -3.67
C THR A 52 -1.53 -2.31 -3.63
N CYS A 53 -0.91 -1.90 -4.74
CA CYS A 53 0.52 -1.60 -4.78
C CYS A 53 0.90 -0.49 -3.80
N ALA A 54 0.09 0.58 -3.71
CA ALA A 54 0.30 1.65 -2.73
C ALA A 54 0.29 1.13 -1.28
N LYS A 55 -0.66 0.23 -0.94
CA LYS A 55 -0.72 -0.38 0.40
C LYS A 55 0.46 -1.31 0.68
N ILE A 56 0.86 -2.13 -0.29
CA ILE A 56 2.03 -3.02 -0.15
C ILE A 56 3.29 -2.18 0.10
N LEU A 57 3.48 -1.09 -0.65
CA LEU A 57 4.61 -0.18 -0.47
C LEU A 57 4.58 0.49 0.91
N ALA A 58 3.43 1.01 1.35
CA ALA A 58 3.27 1.60 2.68
C ALA A 58 3.59 0.59 3.80
N LYS A 59 3.17 -0.67 3.64
CA LYS A 59 3.53 -1.75 4.57
C LYS A 59 5.03 -2.02 4.54
N ALA A 60 5.63 -2.11 3.35
CA ALA A 60 7.05 -2.41 3.21
C ALA A 60 7.93 -1.32 3.86
N LEU A 61 7.56 -0.05 3.69
CA LEU A 61 8.21 1.11 4.31
C LEU A 61 8.20 1.06 5.85
N ASN A 62 7.09 0.62 6.44
CA ASN A 62 6.92 0.57 7.89
C ASN A 62 7.27 -0.82 8.47
N CYS A 63 7.69 -1.77 7.64
CA CYS A 63 7.92 -3.14 8.06
C CYS A 63 9.22 -3.24 8.88
N GLU A 64 9.16 -3.91 10.04
CA GLU A 64 10.33 -4.13 10.89
C GLU A 64 11.32 -5.12 10.26
N ASN A 65 10.81 -6.09 9.48
CA ASN A 65 11.61 -7.18 8.91
C ASN A 65 11.26 -7.42 7.43
N PRO A 66 11.53 -6.49 6.50
CA PRO A 66 11.18 -6.67 5.09
C PRO A 66 11.92 -7.86 4.46
N VAL A 67 11.26 -8.57 3.55
CA VAL A 67 11.78 -9.76 2.86
C VAL A 67 11.76 -9.50 1.36
N ASN A 68 12.93 -9.45 0.73
CA ASN A 68 13.09 -9.24 -0.72
C ASN A 68 12.24 -8.07 -1.26
N GLY A 69 12.33 -6.91 -0.59
CA GLY A 69 11.61 -5.70 -0.97
C GLY A 69 10.10 -5.75 -0.73
N SER A 70 9.59 -6.75 -0.02
CA SER A 70 8.18 -6.90 0.35
C SER A 70 7.99 -6.88 1.87
N PRO A 71 6.80 -6.52 2.38
CA PRO A 71 6.51 -6.60 3.81
C PRO A 71 6.46 -8.06 4.29
N CYS A 72 6.88 -8.33 5.52
CA CYS A 72 6.78 -9.68 6.10
C CYS A 72 5.34 -10.11 6.45
N ASN A 73 4.42 -9.15 6.58
CA ASN A 73 3.02 -9.36 6.96
C ASN A 73 2.81 -9.95 8.38
N GLU A 74 3.86 -10.10 9.17
CA GLU A 74 3.80 -10.71 10.52
C GLU A 74 4.32 -9.81 11.64
N CYS A 75 5.00 -8.69 11.36
CA CYS A 75 5.43 -7.75 12.41
C CYS A 75 4.25 -6.93 12.95
N ALA A 76 4.45 -6.24 14.08
CA ALA A 76 3.40 -5.45 14.71
C ALA A 76 2.92 -4.33 13.76
N SER A 77 3.86 -3.64 13.12
CA SER A 77 3.55 -2.63 12.12
C SER A 77 2.68 -3.15 10.96
N CYS A 78 3.09 -4.25 10.31
CA CYS A 78 2.33 -4.84 9.20
C CYS A 78 0.89 -5.19 9.60
N ARG A 79 0.70 -5.84 10.75
CA ARG A 79 -0.63 -6.22 11.25
C ARG A 79 -1.51 -5.01 11.57
N THR A 80 -0.91 -3.94 12.08
CA THR A 80 -1.63 -2.71 12.46
C THR A 80 -2.06 -1.91 11.22
N ILE A 81 -1.25 -1.93 10.16
CA ILE A 81 -1.61 -1.36 8.85
C ILE A 81 -2.75 -2.16 8.22
N ASP A 82 -2.71 -3.49 8.27
CA ASP A 82 -3.78 -4.34 7.70
C ASP A 82 -5.12 -4.19 8.43
N SER A 83 -5.08 -3.97 9.75
CA SER A 83 -6.29 -3.72 10.54
C SER A 83 -6.82 -2.28 10.40
N GLY A 84 -6.03 -1.38 9.80
CA GLY A 84 -6.35 0.05 9.70
C GLY A 84 -6.24 0.80 11.03
N ALA A 85 -5.59 0.23 12.04
CA ALA A 85 -5.42 0.84 13.36
C ALA A 85 -4.13 1.68 13.49
N THR A 86 -3.36 1.78 12.41
CA THR A 86 -2.08 2.49 12.39
C THR A 86 -2.31 4.00 12.33
N THR A 87 -1.47 4.76 13.03
CA THR A 87 -1.42 6.22 12.92
C THR A 87 -0.54 6.69 11.77
N ASP A 88 0.39 5.86 11.31
CA ASP A 88 1.45 6.25 10.36
C ASP A 88 1.02 6.12 8.90
N VAL A 89 -0.13 5.47 8.64
CA VAL A 89 -0.67 5.30 7.29
C VAL A 89 -2.13 5.74 7.27
N LEU A 90 -2.39 6.87 6.63
CA LEU A 90 -3.72 7.41 6.42
C LEU A 90 -4.22 7.09 5.00
N GLU A 91 -5.33 6.37 4.88
CA GLU A 91 -6.00 6.14 3.60
C GLU A 91 -7.16 7.12 3.43
N MET A 92 -7.10 7.96 2.40
CA MET A 92 -8.16 8.91 2.08
C MET A 92 -8.75 8.66 0.71
N ASP A 93 -10.07 8.48 0.69
CA ASP A 93 -10.81 8.42 -0.56
C ASP A 93 -11.15 9.84 -1.02
N ALA A 94 -10.37 10.35 -1.97
CA ALA A 94 -10.58 11.66 -2.55
C ALA A 94 -11.91 11.81 -3.31
N ALA A 95 -12.58 10.72 -3.72
CA ALA A 95 -13.90 10.78 -4.37
C ALA A 95 -15.05 10.98 -3.37
N SER A 96 -14.80 10.67 -2.10
CA SER A 96 -15.73 10.88 -0.99
C SER A 96 -15.39 12.15 -0.20
N ASN A 97 -14.14 12.63 -0.29
CA ASN A 97 -13.62 13.80 0.43
C ASN A 97 -13.24 14.92 -0.54
N ASN A 98 -14.22 15.41 -1.29
CA ASN A 98 -13.99 16.33 -2.43
C ASN A 98 -13.66 17.78 -2.04
N GLY A 99 -13.75 18.13 -0.75
CA GLY A 99 -13.50 19.47 -0.25
C GLY A 99 -12.00 19.74 -0.10
N VAL A 100 -11.57 20.95 -0.45
CA VAL A 100 -10.18 21.42 -0.20
C VAL A 100 -9.88 21.40 1.29
N ASP A 101 -10.87 21.70 2.14
CA ASP A 101 -10.70 21.73 3.59
C ASP A 101 -10.41 20.36 4.18
N ASN A 102 -11.04 19.28 3.68
CA ASN A 102 -10.76 17.91 4.12
C ASN A 102 -9.29 17.51 3.90
N ILE A 103 -8.62 18.10 2.90
CA ILE A 103 -7.19 17.85 2.63
C ILE A 103 -6.30 18.70 3.55
N ARG A 104 -6.77 19.87 4.00
CA ARG A 104 -6.02 20.76 4.90
C ARG A 104 -5.88 20.16 6.29
N ASP A 105 -6.92 19.47 6.77
CA ASP A 105 -6.94 18.79 8.07
C ASP A 105 -5.86 17.70 8.21
N ILE A 106 -5.20 17.29 7.13
CA ILE A 106 -4.10 16.31 7.15
C ILE A 106 -2.77 16.96 7.56
N ARG A 107 -2.64 18.28 7.43
CA ARG A 107 -1.37 19.00 7.60
C ARG A 107 -1.15 19.46 9.04
N ASP A 108 -2.21 19.54 9.84
CA ASP A 108 -2.24 20.08 11.20
C ASP A 108 -2.50 18.94 12.21
#